data_AF-A0A9E6ADI0-F1
#
_entry.id   AF-A0A9E6ADI0-F1
#
_cell.length_a   1.000
_cell.length_b   1.000
_cell.length_c   1.000
_cell.angle_alpha   90.00
_cell.angle_beta   90.00
_cell.angle_gamma   90.00
#
_symmetry.space_group_name_H-M   'P 1'
#
loop_
_entity.id
_entity.type
_entity.pdbx_description
1 polymer ?
#
loop_
_entity_poly.entity_id
_entity_poly.type
_entity_poly.pdbx_seq_one_letter_code
_entity_poly.pdbx_strand_id
1 'polypeptide(L)'
;WVQPVSVVYHAPEDQEPRFYGWWGDMEFAPHLLRVLGQSPQGRVEVIFHDPLKVDEFSDRKVLAQACEDKVRSGLRAALEHAI
;
A
#
# COMPACT_ATOMS: atom_id res chain seq x y z
N TRP A 1 -2.10 5.98 20.84
CA TRP A 1 -2.22 6.51 19.47
C TRP A 1 -1.94 5.41 18.49
N VAL A 2 -2.58 5.45 17.33
CA VAL A 2 -2.34 4.55 16.19
C VAL A 2 -2.15 5.43 14.96
N GLN A 3 -1.14 5.12 14.15
CA GLN A 3 -0.82 5.84 12.91
C GLN A 3 -1.26 4.98 11.72
N PRO A 4 -2.39 5.29 11.05
CA PRO A 4 -2.75 4.62 9.81
C PRO A 4 -1.77 5.06 8.71
N VAL A 5 -1.29 4.12 7.90
CA VAL A 5 -0.35 4.38 6.80
C VAL A 5 -0.78 3.58 5.58
N SER A 6 -0.93 4.25 4.44
CA SER A 6 -1.08 3.56 3.14
C SER A 6 0.29 3.44 2.47
N VAL A 7 0.62 2.25 2.00
CA VAL A 7 1.81 2.00 1.18
C VAL A 7 1.32 1.59 -0.20
N VAL A 8 1.64 2.39 -1.21
CA VAL A 8 1.11 2.27 -2.57
C VAL A 8 2.26 2.00 -3.51
N TYR A 9 2.19 0.87 -4.20
CA TYR A 9 3.18 0.47 -5.19
C TYR A 9 2.68 0.89 -6.56
N HIS A 10 3.41 1.79 -7.21
CA HIS A 10 3.17 2.20 -8.58
C HIS A 10 4.11 1.42 -9.48
N ALA A 11 3.55 0.63 -10.40
CA ALA A 11 4.34 -0.15 -11.35
C ALA A 11 5.21 0.77 -12.24
N PRO A 12 6.31 0.25 -12.80
CA PRO A 12 7.01 0.94 -13.88
C PRO A 12 6.06 1.27 -15.03
N GLU A 13 6.42 2.29 -15.83
CA GLU A 13 5.69 2.64 -17.04
C GLU A 13 5.54 1.41 -17.96
N ASP A 14 4.37 1.28 -18.58
CA ASP A 14 3.97 0.14 -19.44
C ASP A 14 3.98 -1.26 -18.80
N GLN A 15 4.17 -1.37 -17.49
CA GLN A 15 4.04 -2.65 -16.77
C GLN A 15 2.63 -2.84 -16.19
N GLU A 16 2.28 -4.11 -15.96
CA GLU A 16 1.04 -4.43 -15.25
C GLU A 16 1.00 -3.72 -13.88
N PRO A 17 -0.11 -3.10 -13.45
CA PRO A 17 -0.22 -2.43 -12.15
C PRO A 17 0.18 -3.29 -10.94
N ARG A 18 0.16 -4.62 -11.11
CA ARG A 18 0.48 -5.61 -10.10
C ARG A 18 1.94 -6.06 -10.14
N PHE A 19 2.79 -5.42 -10.94
CA PHE A 19 4.18 -5.82 -11.21
C PHE A 19 4.99 -6.21 -9.96
N TYR A 20 4.86 -5.44 -8.88
CA TYR A 20 5.62 -5.66 -7.64
C TYR A 20 5.04 -6.71 -6.70
N GLY A 21 3.84 -7.21 -6.95
CA GLY A 21 3.24 -8.13 -6.00
C GLY A 21 3.79 -9.54 -6.11
N TRP A 22 3.72 -10.20 -4.97
CA TRP A 22 4.23 -11.54 -4.74
C TRP A 22 3.14 -12.33 -4.03
N TRP A 23 2.56 -13.31 -4.72
CA TRP A 23 1.34 -13.99 -4.29
C TRP A 23 1.45 -15.49 -4.47
N GLY A 24 0.74 -16.23 -3.61
CA GLY A 24 0.59 -17.67 -3.73
C GLY A 24 1.92 -18.42 -3.68
N ASP A 25 2.13 -19.25 -4.69
CA ASP A 25 3.27 -20.15 -4.88
C ASP A 25 4.39 -19.55 -5.75
N MET A 26 4.42 -18.22 -5.91
CA MET A 26 5.51 -17.57 -6.64
C MET A 26 6.87 -17.81 -5.99
N GLU A 27 7.80 -18.38 -6.75
CA GLU A 27 9.18 -18.58 -6.31
C GLU A 27 9.90 -17.24 -6.06
N PHE A 28 10.63 -17.17 -4.95
CA PHE A 28 11.29 -15.94 -4.51
C PHE A 28 12.37 -15.46 -5.48
N ALA A 29 13.29 -16.33 -5.89
CA ALA A 29 14.46 -15.90 -6.67
C ALA A 29 14.09 -15.33 -8.06
N PRO A 30 13.20 -15.96 -8.86
CA PRO A 30 12.74 -15.36 -10.12
C PRO A 30 11.99 -14.03 -9.93
N HIS A 31 11.17 -13.91 -8.88
CA HIS A 31 10.46 -12.66 -8.58
C HIS A 31 11.42 -11.53 -8.21
N LEU A 32 12.39 -11.82 -7.35
CA LEU A 32 13.43 -10.87 -6.96
C LEU A 32 14.23 -10.38 -8.18
N LEU A 33 14.65 -11.29 -9.06
CA LEU A 33 15.36 -10.92 -10.28
C LEU A 33 14.50 -10.07 -11.22
N ARG A 34 13.20 -10.36 -11.36
CA ARG A 34 12.27 -9.53 -12.12
C ARG A 34 12.19 -8.11 -11.56
N VAL A 35 12.07 -7.97 -10.24
CA VAL A 35 11.98 -6.67 -9.57
C VAL A 35 13.28 -5.88 -9.69
N LEU A 36 14.43 -6.51 -9.43
CA LEU A 36 15.74 -5.85 -9.45
C LEU A 36 16.25 -5.57 -10.87
N GLY A 37 15.90 -6.42 -11.84
CA GLY A 37 16.31 -6.29 -13.24
C GLY A 37 15.49 -5.28 -14.05
N GLN A 38 14.36 -4.82 -13.53
CA GLN A 38 13.50 -3.84 -14.18
C GLN A 38 14.13 -2.44 -14.19
N SER A 39 14.14 -1.79 -15.36
CA SER A 39 14.55 -0.40 -15.54
C SER A 39 13.78 0.25 -16.72
N PRO A 40 13.20 1.44 -16.55
CA PRO A 40 13.11 2.21 -15.31
C PRO A 40 12.27 1.49 -14.25
N GLN A 41 12.49 1.85 -12.99
CA GLN A 41 11.69 1.36 -11.86
C GLN A 41 10.38 2.14 -11.76
N GLY A 42 9.38 1.55 -11.12
CA GLY A 42 8.24 2.26 -10.59
C GLY A 42 8.60 3.00 -9.29
N ARG A 43 7.62 3.25 -8.43
CA ARG A 43 7.84 3.93 -7.14
C ARG A 43 6.94 3.39 -6.04
N VAL A 44 7.35 3.63 -4.81
CA VAL A 44 6.52 3.40 -3.62
C VAL A 44 6.14 4.75 -3.03
N GLU A 45 4.85 4.95 -2.82
CA GLU A 45 4.30 6.12 -2.15
C GLU A 45 3.81 5.73 -0.76
N VAL A 46 4.25 6.48 0.26
CA VAL A 46 3.90 6.22 1.66
C VAL A 46 3.11 7.41 2.19
N ILE A 47 1.86 7.16 2.56
CA ILE A 47 0.91 8.20 2.97
C ILE A 47 0.62 8.03 4.45
N PHE A 48 1.02 9.03 5.25
CA PHE A 48 0.69 9.11 6.66
C PHE A 48 -0.64 9.84 6.83
N HIS A 49 -1.60 9.19 7.46
CA HIS A 49 -2.91 9.77 7.77
C HIS A 49 -2.91 10.48 9.12
N ASP A 50 -3.97 11.22 9.46
CA ASP A 50 -4.10 11.76 10.82
C ASP A 50 -4.08 10.62 11.86
N PRO A 51 -3.22 10.71 12.89
CA PRO A 51 -3.11 9.68 13.91
C PRO A 51 -4.39 9.63 14.76
N LEU A 52 -4.80 8.41 15.11
CA LEU A 52 -6.00 8.16 15.91
C LEU A 52 -5.62 7.96 17.39
N LYS A 53 -6.29 8.69 18.28
CA LYS A 53 -6.09 8.52 19.72
C LYS A 53 -6.94 7.38 20.22
N VAL A 54 -6.36 6.46 21.01
CA VAL A 54 -7.02 5.19 21.36
C VAL A 54 -8.21 5.40 22.32
N ASP A 55 -8.13 6.42 23.19
CA ASP A 55 -9.16 6.74 24.17
C ASP A 55 -10.38 7.49 23.59
N GLU A 56 -10.36 7.81 22.28
CA GLU A 56 -11.49 8.39 21.56
C GLU A 56 -12.43 7.32 20.96
N PHE A 57 -12.12 6.03 21.14
CA PHE A 57 -12.88 4.91 20.57
C PHE A 57 -13.46 4.00 21.66
N SER A 58 -14.66 3.48 21.40
CA SER A 58 -15.38 2.61 22.35
C SER A 58 -14.71 1.25 22.55
N ASP A 59 -14.12 0.70 21.49
CA ASP A 59 -13.40 -0.57 21.53
C ASP A 59 -12.38 -0.71 20.38
N ARG A 60 -11.59 -1.79 20.45
CA ARG A 60 -10.53 -2.08 19.48
C ARG A 60 -11.04 -2.33 18.05
N LYS A 61 -12.27 -2.80 17.87
CA LYS A 61 -12.85 -3.08 16.54
C LYS A 61 -13.25 -1.78 15.86
N VAL A 62 -13.83 -0.83 16.60
CA VAL A 62 -14.17 0.49 16.07
C VAL A 62 -12.90 1.25 15.66
N LEU A 63 -11.86 1.24 16.50
CA LEU A 63 -10.56 1.80 16.16
C LEU A 63 -9.95 1.13 14.92
N ALA A 64 -9.99 -0.21 14.84
CA ALA A 64 -9.46 -0.95 13.69
C ALA A 64 -10.20 -0.62 12.39
N GLN A 65 -11.53 -0.49 12.42
CA GLN A 65 -12.31 -0.10 11.25
C GLN A 65 -11.95 1.34 10.81
N ALA A 66 -11.84 2.28 11.75
CA ALA A 66 -11.45 3.65 11.42
C ALA A 66 -10.03 3.74 10.82
N CYS A 67 -9.08 2.92 11.30
CA CYS A 67 -7.77 2.78 10.66
C CYS A 67 -7.89 2.22 9.24
N GLU A 68 -8.69 1.17 9.05
CA GLU A 68 -8.90 0.52 7.75
C GLU A 68 -9.51 1.48 6.73
N ASP A 69 -10.52 2.25 7.13
CA ASP A 69 -11.17 3.24 6.28
C ASP A 69 -10.17 4.29 5.77
N LYS A 70 -9.32 4.83 6.67
CA LYS A 70 -8.26 5.79 6.31
C LYS A 70 -7.23 5.19 5.36
N VAL A 71 -6.78 3.96 5.64
CA VAL A 71 -5.80 3.27 4.78
C VAL A 71 -6.39 3.00 3.40
N ARG A 72 -7.64 2.55 3.33
CA ARG A 72 -8.36 2.27 2.08
C ARG A 72 -8.58 3.53 1.26
N SER A 73 -9.01 4.62 1.89
CA SER A 73 -9.23 5.90 1.20
C SER A 73 -7.92 6.45 0.62
N GLY A 74 -6.82 6.40 1.40
CA GLY A 74 -5.50 6.81 0.93
C GLY A 74 -5.01 5.98 -0.25
N LEU A 75 -5.16 4.65 -0.16
CA LEU A 75 -4.77 3.74 -1.23
C LEU A 75 -5.55 4.01 -2.53
N ARG A 76 -6.88 4.15 -2.44
CA ARG A 76 -7.74 4.42 -3.61
C ARG A 76 -7.40 5.75 -4.26
N ALA A 77 -7.31 6.81 -3.47
CA ALA A 77 -6.95 8.13 -3.97
C ALA A 77 -5.60 8.08 -4.70
N ALA A 78 -4.57 7.48 -4.12
CA ALA A 78 -3.25 7.39 -4.75
C ALA A 78 -3.25 6.63 -6.09
N LEU A 79 -4.04 5.56 -6.19
CA LEU A 79 -4.17 4.78 -7.43
C LEU A 79 -5.00 5.51 -8.50
N GLU A 80 -6.02 6.27 -8.12
CA GLU A 80 -6.88 7.03 -9.04
C GLU A 80 -6.13 8.21 -9.69
N HIS A 81 -5.22 8.87 -8.98
CA HIS A 81 -4.40 9.97 -9.53
C HIS A 81 -3.28 9.49 -10.49
N ALA A 82 -3.05 8.18 -10.59
CA ALA A 82 -2.01 7.59 -11.44
C ALA A 82 -2.51 7.20 -12.84
N ILE A 83 -3.79 7.42 -13.15
CA ILE A 83 -4.46 7.10 -14.42
C ILE A 83 -4.76 8.37 -15.20
#